data_AF-A0A3S1IGK4-F1
#
_entry.id   AF-A0A3S1IGK4-F1
#
_cell.length_a   1.000
_cell.length_b   1.000
_cell.length_c   1.000
_cell.angle_alpha   90.00
_cell.angle_beta   90.00
_cell.angle_gamma   90.00
#
_symmetry.space_group_name_H-M   'P 1'
#
loop_
_entity.id
_entity.type
_entity.pdbx_description
1 polymer ?
#
loop_
_entity_poly.entity_id
_entity_poly.type
_entity_poly.pdbx_seq_one_letter_code
_entity_poly.pdbx_strand_id
1 'polypeptide(L)' 'MPIYDSIGKQYSTTRIPDARITKKLIDLLNLPQGSIIADIGAGTGGYSQLIANQGFSVCSIFYLIV' A
#
# COMPACT_ATOMS: atom_id res chain seq x y z
N MET A 1 -13.36 3.94 -25.25
CA MET A 1 -12.97 4.37 -23.89
C MET A 1 -11.45 4.39 -23.84
N PRO A 2 -10.80 5.40 -23.25
CA PRO A 2 -9.36 5.52 -23.35
C PRO A 2 -8.73 4.34 -22.62
N ILE A 3 -7.71 3.76 -23.25
CA ILE A 3 -6.97 2.59 -22.76
C ILE A 3 -6.44 2.86 -21.34
N TYR A 4 -6.16 4.13 -21.01
CA TYR A 4 -5.65 4.59 -19.73
C TYR A 4 -6.53 4.30 -18.51
N ASP A 5 -7.86 4.48 -18.60
CA ASP A 5 -8.79 4.18 -17.50
C ASP A 5 -8.85 2.67 -17.18
N SER A 6 -8.23 1.85 -18.04
CA SER A 6 -8.23 0.39 -17.95
C SER A 6 -6.86 -0.16 -17.56
N ILE A 7 -5.76 0.56 -17.82
CA ILE A 7 -4.40 0.20 -17.39
C ILE A 7 -4.33 0.40 -15.88
N GLY A 8 -4.58 -0.68 -15.12
CA GLY A 8 -4.59 -0.64 -13.67
C GLY A 8 -5.65 -1.53 -13.03
N LYS A 9 -6.73 -1.86 -13.75
CA LYS A 9 -7.83 -2.70 -13.23
C LYS A 9 -7.41 -4.12 -12.83
N GLN A 10 -6.36 -4.65 -13.46
CA GLN A 10 -5.76 -5.95 -13.14
C GLN A 10 -4.45 -5.83 -12.34
N TYR A 11 -4.08 -4.62 -11.90
CA TYR A 11 -2.81 -4.44 -11.20
C TYR A 11 -2.84 -5.15 -9.84
N SER A 12 -3.95 -5.06 -9.12
CA SER A 12 -4.16 -5.76 -7.84
C SER A 12 -4.26 -7.29 -7.98
N THR A 13 -4.53 -7.83 -9.17
CA THR A 13 -4.62 -9.29 -9.36
C THR A 13 -3.27 -9.94 -9.60
N THR A 14 -2.30 -9.19 -10.14
CA THR A 14 -0.94 -9.70 -10.42
C THR A 14 0.12 -9.15 -9.45
N ARG A 15 -0.15 -8.04 -8.77
CA ARG A 15 0.74 -7.42 -7.76
C ARG A 15 0.14 -7.57 -6.37
N ILE A 16 0.03 -8.82 -5.96
CA ILE A 16 -0.43 -9.18 -4.62
C ILE A 16 0.67 -8.77 -3.61
N PRO A 17 0.34 -7.99 -2.56
CA PRO A 17 1.29 -7.59 -1.54
C PRO A 17 1.92 -8.81 -0.84
N ASP A 18 3.24 -8.83 -0.71
CA ASP A 18 3.96 -9.91 -0.03
C ASP A 18 4.16 -9.57 1.45
N ALA A 19 3.68 -10.44 2.33
CA ALA A 19 3.79 -10.26 3.78
C ALA A 19 5.24 -10.16 4.28
N ARG A 20 6.21 -10.77 3.57
CA ARG A 20 7.64 -10.67 3.91
C ARG A 20 8.17 -9.25 3.68
N ILE A 21 7.69 -8.58 2.63
CA ILE A 21 8.04 -7.18 2.35
C ILE A 21 7.40 -6.28 3.40
N THR A 22 6.11 -6.48 3.74
CA THR A 22 5.44 -5.74 4.81
C THR A 22 6.19 -5.86 6.14
N LYS A 23 6.60 -7.08 6.52
CA LYS A 23 7.38 -7.29 7.74
C LYS A 23 8.69 -6.51 7.70
N LYS A 24 9.41 -6.58 6.58
CA LYS A 24 10.68 -5.86 6.44
C LYS A 24 10.50 -4.34 6.51
N LEU A 25 9.41 -3.81 5.95
CA LEU A 25 9.07 -2.38 6.07
C LEU A 25 8.81 -1.98 7.52
N ILE A 26 8.04 -2.76 8.28
CA ILE A 26 7.77 -2.50 9.70
C ILE A 26 9.07 -2.55 10.52
N ASP A 27 9.90 -3.56 10.29
CA ASP A 27 11.20 -3.69 10.97
C ASP A 27 12.11 -2.48 10.68
N LEU A 28 12.10 -1.96 9.44
CA LEU A 28 12.90 -0.80 9.05
C LEU A 28 12.34 0.52 9.58
N LEU A 29 11.01 0.66 9.64
CA LEU A 29 10.35 1.82 10.23
C LEU A 29 10.63 1.89 11.74
N ASN A 30 10.70 0.73 12.40
CA ASN A 30 11.02 0.60 13.83
C ASN A 30 10.18 1.55 14.71
N LEU A 31 8.89 1.65 14.39
CA LEU A 31 7.93 2.50 15.08
C LEU A 31 7.16 1.68 16.12
N PRO A 32 6.73 2.29 17.24
CA PRO A 32 5.82 1.64 18.15
C PRO A 32 4.47 1.37 17.47
N GLN A 33 3.81 0.28 17.86
CA GLN A 33 2.47 -0.07 17.39
C GLN A 33 1.49 1.09 17.67
N GLY A 34 0.52 1.30 16.77
CA GLY A 34 -0.42 2.42 16.84
C GLY A 34 0.10 3.73 16.23
N SER A 35 1.38 3.80 15.82
CA SER A 35 1.91 4.94 15.08
C SER A 35 1.14 5.18 13.76
N ILE A 36 1.13 6.44 13.33
CA ILE A 36 0.51 6.85 12.05
C ILE A 36 1.58 6.81 10.95
N ILE A 37 1.31 6.07 9.88
CA ILE A 37 2.18 5.92 8.71
C ILE A 37 1.50 6.55 7.50
N ALA A 38 2.23 7.37 6.75
CA ALA A 38 1.78 7.87 5.46
C ALA A 38 2.33 6.98 4.32
N ASP A 39 1.44 6.43 3.51
CA ASP A 39 1.77 5.65 2.31
C ASP A 39 1.55 6.51 1.07
N ILE A 40 2.64 7.00 0.47
CA ILE A 40 2.61 7.91 -0.68
C ILE A 40 2.68 7.12 -1.98
N GLY A 41 1.70 7.30 -2.85
CA GLY A 41 1.61 6.50 -4.08
C GLY A 41 1.07 5.11 -3.81
N ALA A 42 0.10 5.00 -2.89
CA ALA A 42 -0.44 3.73 -2.42
C ALA A 42 -1.05 2.84 -3.52
N GLY A 43 -1.34 3.40 -4.70
CA GLY A 43 -1.85 2.66 -5.85
C GLY A 43 -3.17 1.98 -5.53
N THR A 44 -3.19 0.65 -5.45
CA THR A 44 -4.39 -0.11 -5.08
C THR A 44 -4.54 -0.30 -3.56
N GLY A 45 -3.65 0.26 -2.73
CA GLY A 45 -3.72 0.24 -1.27
C GLY A 45 -3.32 -1.09 -0.61
N GLY A 46 -2.74 -2.02 -1.37
CA GLY A 46 -2.50 -3.39 -0.87
C GLY A 46 -1.49 -3.45 0.29
N TYR A 47 -0.39 -2.70 0.19
CA TYR A 47 0.58 -2.60 1.29
C TYR A 47 0.02 -1.81 2.47
N SER A 48 -0.73 -0.74 2.20
CA SER A 48 -1.40 0.07 3.21
C SER A 48 -2.31 -0.79 4.10
N GLN A 49 -3.08 -1.69 3.49
CA GLN A 49 -3.94 -2.62 4.22
C GLN A 49 -3.16 -3.65 5.03
N LEU A 50 -2.09 -4.24 4.47
CA LEU A 50 -1.25 -5.19 5.23
C LEU A 50 -0.55 -4.51 6.42
N ILE A 51 -0.09 -3.27 6.28
CA ILE A 51 0.52 -2.51 7.38
C ILE A 51 -0.52 -2.18 8.45
N ALA A 52 -1.73 -1.77 8.06
CA ALA A 52 -2.82 -1.52 9.01
C ALA A 52 -3.19 -2.76 9.83
N ASN A 53 -3.23 -3.94 9.19
CA ASN A 53 -3.49 -5.22 9.86
C ASN A 53 -2.42 -5.61 10.89
N GLN A 54 -1.24 -5.00 10.85
CA GLN A 54 -0.18 -5.18 11.84
C GLN A 54 -0.31 -4.22 13.04
N GLY A 55 -1.40 -3.46 13.13
CA GLY A 55 -1.72 -2.59 14.26
C GLY A 55 -1.25 -1.15 14.11
N PHE A 56 -1.02 -0.68 12.87
CA PHE A 56 -0.68 0.70 12.57
C PHE A 56 -1.87 1.47 12.02
N SER A 57 -1.89 2.79 12.21
CA SER A 57 -2.84 3.66 11.52
C SER A 57 -2.21 4.11 10.20
N VAL A 58 -2.87 3.87 9.06
CA VAL A 58 -2.29 4.20 7.75
C VAL A 58 -3.11 5.26 7.03
N CYS A 59 -2.47 6.34 6.63
CA CYS A 59 -3.02 7.36 5.74
C CYS A 59 -2.48 7.11 4.32
N SER A 60 -3.35 6.71 3.40
CA SER A 60 -2.97 6.41 2.01
C SER A 60 -3.19 7.63 1.13
N ILE A 61 -2.13 8.07 0.45
CA ILE A 61 -2.19 9.17 -0.51
C ILE A 61 -2.09 8.56 -1.90
N PHE A 62 -3.21 8.57 -2.62
CA PHE A 62 -3.33 8.03 -3.97
C PHE A 62 -2.92 9.11 -4.99
N TYR A 63 -1.87 8.85 -5.75
CA TYR A 63 -1.56 9.64 -6.95
C TYR A 63 -2.16 8.96 -8.17
N LEU A 64 -3.02 9.68 -8.89
CA LEU A 64 -3.46 9.30 -10.23
C LEU A 64 -2.29 9.63 -11.17
N ILE A 65 -1.46 8.65 -11.50
CA ILE A 65 -0.56 8.77 -12.65
C ILE A 65 -1.40 8.43 -13.87
N VAL A 66 -1.71 9.49 -14.61
CA VAL A 66 -2.42 9.53 -15.89
C VAL A 66 -1.68 8.87 -17.03
#